data_AF-A0A9W9IB25-F1
#
_entry.id   AF-A0A9W9IB25-F1
#
_cell.length_a   1.000
_cell.length_b   1.000
_cell.length_c   1.000
_cell.angle_alpha   90.00
_cell.angle_beta   90.00
_cell.angle_gamma   90.00
#
_symmetry.space_group_name_H-M   'P 1'
#
loop_
_entity.id
_entity.type
_entity.pdbx_description
1 polymer ?
#
loop_
_entity_poly.entity_id
_entity_poly.type
_entity_poly.pdbx_seq_one_letter_code
_entity_poly.pdbx_strand_id
1 'polypeptide(L)'
;MYKTGQDHWARQSGQDYVFCHNDLSPSNIIVNPETLKINAIVDWEYAGFYPAYFEASFWTRAGPSVALDGEEDDVARLVHFLDTHDRV
;
A
#
# COMPACT_ATOMS: atom_id res chain seq x y z
N MET A 1 34.28 9.18 -5.42
CA MET A 1 32.87 9.50 -5.16
C MET A 1 32.39 10.40 -6.28
N TYR A 2 31.74 9.85 -7.30
CA TYR A 2 31.25 10.62 -8.44
C TYR A 2 29.96 11.35 -8.02
N LYS A 3 29.94 12.67 -8.14
CA LYS A 3 28.70 13.45 -8.04
C LYS A 3 28.00 13.34 -9.40
N THR A 4 27.01 12.47 -9.51
CA THR A 4 26.05 12.53 -10.63
C THR A 4 25.26 13.83 -10.53
N GLY A 5 24.92 14.41 -11.68
CA GLY A 5 24.27 15.71 -11.81
C GLY A 5 23.00 15.81 -10.97
N GLN A 6 22.63 17.04 -10.59
CA GLN A 6 21.47 17.33 -9.74
C GLN A 6 20.26 16.51 -10.17
N ASP A 7 19.86 15.53 -9.36
CA ASP A 7 18.62 14.81 -9.60
C ASP A 7 17.47 15.80 -9.41
N HIS A 8 16.87 16.23 -10.51
CA HIS A 8 15.73 17.14 -10.52
C HIS A 8 14.46 16.35 -10.17
N TRP A 9 14.36 15.87 -8.93
CA TRP A 9 13.14 15.28 -8.39
C TRP A 9 12.11 16.38 -8.13
N ALA A 10 11.51 16.92 -9.20
CA ALA A 10 10.42 17.85 -9.08
C ALA A 10 9.28 17.16 -8.33
N ARG A 11 8.95 17.64 -7.13
CA ARG A 11 7.78 17.18 -6.38
C ARG A 11 6.55 17.40 -7.25
N GLN A 12 5.94 16.31 -7.72
CA GLN A 12 4.67 16.41 -8.42
C GLN A 12 3.62 16.87 -7.42
N SER A 13 3.05 18.06 -7.64
CA SER A 13 1.92 18.57 -6.86
C SER A 13 0.63 18.05 -7.50
N GLY A 14 -0.18 17.29 -6.76
CA GLY A 14 -1.50 16.87 -7.27
C GLY A 14 -2.19 15.75 -6.51
N GLN A 15 -1.43 14.81 -5.92
CA GLN A 15 -1.95 13.77 -5.02
C GLN A 15 -0.94 13.53 -3.89
N ASP A 16 -1.42 13.48 -2.65
CA ASP A 16 -0.59 13.09 -1.52
C ASP A 16 -0.40 11.58 -1.56
N TYR A 17 0.77 11.16 -2.05
CA TYR A 17 1.22 9.79 -1.95
C TYR A 17 1.49 9.47 -0.48
N VAL A 18 0.94 8.35 -0.01
CA VAL A 18 1.20 7.80 1.32
C VAL A 18 1.95 6.49 1.19
N PHE A 19 2.61 6.07 2.27
CA PHE A 19 3.28 4.78 2.28
C PHE A 19 2.23 3.69 2.55
N CYS A 20 1.89 2.94 1.49
CA CYS A 20 0.94 1.83 1.53
C CYS A 20 1.70 0.50 1.69
N HIS A 21 1.10 -0.44 2.40
CA HIS A 21 1.52 -1.83 2.52
C HIS A 21 1.03 -2.68 1.33
N ASN A 22 -0.17 -2.39 0.82
CA ASN A 22 -0.83 -3.08 -0.30
C ASN A 22 -1.18 -4.57 -0.06
N ASP A 23 -0.97 -5.08 1.15
CA ASP A 23 -1.40 -6.43 1.58
C ASP A 23 -1.57 -6.49 3.12
N LEU A 24 -2.22 -5.47 3.70
CA LEU A 24 -2.36 -5.35 5.15
C LEU A 24 -3.52 -6.21 5.68
N SER A 25 -3.34 -7.53 5.66
CA SER A 25 -4.27 -8.48 6.27
C SER A 25 -3.93 -8.77 7.74
N PRO A 26 -4.84 -9.36 8.53
CA PRO A 26 -4.55 -9.72 9.91
C PRO A 26 -3.35 -10.65 10.09
N SER A 27 -2.98 -11.48 9.08
CA SER A 27 -1.81 -12.34 9.16
C SER A 27 -0.49 -11.57 9.14
N ASN A 28 -0.50 -10.33 8.66
CA ASN A 28 0.68 -9.46 8.56
C ASN A 28 0.79 -8.49 9.75
N ILE A 29 -0.09 -8.61 10.75
CA ILE A 29 -0.10 -7.80 11.97
C ILE A 29 0.18 -8.69 13.18
N ILE A 30 1.36 -8.51 13.78
CA ILE A 30 1.74 -9.21 15.01
C ILE A 30 1.26 -8.38 16.20
N VAL A 31 0.42 -8.98 17.04
CA VAL A 31 -0.10 -8.34 18.26
C VAL A 31 0.41 -9.04 19.52
N ASN A 32 0.50 -8.29 20.61
CA ASN A 32 0.68 -8.88 21.93
C ASN A 32 -0.63 -9.57 22.36
N PRO A 33 -0.62 -10.86 22.74
CA PRO A 33 -1.84 -11.62 23.00
C PRO A 33 -2.57 -11.19 24.28
N GLU A 34 -1.90 -10.53 25.23
CA GLU A 34 -2.50 -10.09 26.49
C GLU A 34 -3.09 -8.68 26.39
N THR A 35 -2.41 -7.78 25.68
CA THR A 35 -2.75 -6.35 25.62
C THR A 35 -3.42 -5.94 24.31
N LEU A 36 -3.38 -6.80 23.29
CA LEU A 36 -3.84 -6.56 21.92
C LEU A 36 -3.14 -5.37 21.23
N LYS A 37 -2.03 -4.87 21.79
CA LYS A 37 -1.20 -3.85 21.13
C LYS A 37 -0.47 -4.45 19.94
N ILE A 38 -0.39 -3.68 18.86
CA ILE A 38 0.43 -4.02 17.69
C ILE A 38 1.90 -4.00 18.11
N ASN A 39 2.59 -5.13 17.93
CA ASN A 39 4.03 -5.26 18.13
C ASN A 39 4.79 -5.03 16.83
N ALA A 40 4.25 -5.49 15.69
CA ALA A 40 4.87 -5.32 14.39
C ALA A 40 3.84 -5.41 13.26
N ILE A 41 4.17 -4.76 12.14
CA ILE A 41 3.61 -5.01 10.82
C ILE A 41 4.74 -5.61 9.98
N VAL A 42 4.47 -6.72 9.30
CA VAL A 42 5.47 -7.51 8.56
C VAL A 42 5.00 -7.71 7.12
N ASP A 43 5.85 -8.31 6.29
CA ASP A 43 5.52 -8.65 4.89
C ASP A 43 5.31 -7.45 3.95
N TRP A 44 6.27 -6.53 3.98
CA TRP A 44 6.26 -5.26 3.22
C TRP A 44 6.66 -5.41 1.73
N GLU A 45 6.56 -6.61 1.13
CA GLU A 45 7.10 -6.84 -0.22
C GLU A 45 6.38 -6.06 -1.33
N TYR A 46 5.10 -5.73 -1.12
CA TYR A 46 4.29 -4.89 -2.03
C TYR A 46 4.25 -3.41 -1.62
N ALA A 47 5.02 -3.02 -0.61
CA ALA A 47 4.93 -1.68 -0.04
C ALA A 47 5.56 -0.61 -0.94
N GLY A 48 4.99 0.58 -0.90
CA GLY A 48 5.49 1.72 -1.67
C GLY A 48 4.71 3.00 -1.44
N PHE A 49 5.06 4.04 -2.16
CA PHE A 49 4.34 5.30 -2.14
C PHE A 49 3.27 5.28 -3.23
N TYR A 50 2.00 5.35 -2.83
CA TYR A 50 0.84 5.33 -3.72
C TYR A 50 -0.23 6.33 -3.25
N PRO A 51 -1.19 6.71 -4.10
CA PRO A 51 -2.40 7.37 -3.62
C PRO A 51 -3.07 6.55 -2.51
N ALA A 52 -3.63 7.20 -1.49
CA ALA A 52 -4.15 6.52 -0.30
C ALA A 52 -5.21 5.43 -0.57
N TYR A 53 -5.89 5.49 -1.71
CA TYR A 53 -6.87 4.48 -2.12
C TYR A 53 -6.26 3.13 -2.55
N PHE A 54 -4.93 3.00 -2.59
CA PHE A 54 -4.25 1.72 -2.83
C PHE A 54 -4.29 0.82 -1.58
N GLU A 55 -4.48 1.39 -0.39
CA GLU A 55 -4.52 0.64 0.85
C GLU A 55 -5.95 0.14 1.14
N ALA A 56 -6.23 -1.10 0.76
CA ALA A 56 -7.48 -1.77 1.11
C ALA A 56 -7.52 -2.15 2.60
N SER A 57 -8.67 -1.96 3.25
CA SER A 57 -8.86 -2.23 4.69
C SER A 57 -9.00 -3.71 5.06
N PHE A 58 -8.19 -4.61 4.47
CA PHE A 58 -8.31 -6.06 4.71
C PHE A 58 -8.10 -6.47 6.18
N TRP A 59 -7.38 -5.66 6.98
CA TRP A 59 -7.23 -5.85 8.42
C TRP A 59 -8.54 -5.81 9.21
N THR A 60 -9.64 -5.31 8.64
CA THR A 60 -10.93 -5.20 9.35
C THR A 60 -11.75 -6.49 9.35
N ARG A 61 -11.34 -7.52 8.60
CA ARG A 61 -12.04 -8.80 8.55
C ARG A 61 -11.09 -9.99 8.44
N ALA A 62 -11.58 -11.17 8.81
CA ALA A 62 -10.90 -12.42 8.51
C ALA A 62 -11.09 -12.80 7.05
N GLY A 63 -10.12 -13.54 6.50
CA GLY A 63 -10.19 -14.09 5.14
C GLY A 63 -9.10 -13.53 4.22
N PRO A 64 -9.21 -13.79 2.91
CA PRO A 64 -8.20 -13.39 1.93
C PRO A 64 -8.15 -11.87 1.72
N SER A 65 -6.98 -11.36 1.31
CA SER A 65 -6.72 -9.99 0.86
C SER A 65 -7.27 -9.72 -0.55
N VAL A 66 -8.55 -9.99 -0.77
CA VAL A 66 -9.26 -9.77 -2.04
C VAL A 66 -10.67 -9.25 -1.75
N ALA A 67 -11.24 -8.46 -2.67
CA ALA A 67 -12.63 -8.01 -2.54
C ALA A 67 -13.60 -9.21 -2.46
N LEU A 68 -14.52 -9.18 -1.49
CA LEU A 68 -15.60 -10.15 -1.35
C LEU A 68 -16.93 -9.61 -1.92
N ASP A 69 -17.95 -10.48 -2.00
CA ASP A 69 -19.29 -10.10 -2.46
C ASP A 69 -19.84 -8.90 -1.67
N GLY A 70 -20.13 -7.81 -2.38
CA GLY A 70 -20.64 -6.57 -1.81
C GLY A 70 -19.57 -5.57 -1.35
N GLU A 71 -18.29 -5.91 -1.46
CA GLU A 71 -17.17 -4.98 -1.32
C GLU A 71 -16.83 -4.32 -2.66
N GLU A 72 -16.12 -3.19 -2.62
CA GLU A 72 -15.58 -2.57 -3.83
C GLU A 72 -14.43 -3.42 -4.37
N ASP A 73 -14.56 -3.92 -5.61
CA ASP A 73 -13.47 -4.50 -6.36
C ASP A 73 -12.79 -3.40 -7.19
N ASP A 74 -11.71 -2.85 -6.65
CA ASP A 74 -10.97 -1.73 -7.24
C ASP A 74 -9.77 -2.18 -8.10
N VAL A 75 -9.58 -3.48 -8.32
CA VAL A 75 -8.44 -4.03 -9.06
C VAL A 75 -8.29 -3.37 -10.44
N ALA A 76 -9.39 -3.22 -11.18
CA ALA A 76 -9.35 -2.58 -12.50
C ALA A 76 -8.86 -1.12 -12.45
N ARG A 77 -9.25 -0.38 -11.41
CA ARG A 77 -8.87 1.01 -11.18
C ARG A 77 -7.39 1.12 -10.79
N LEU A 78 -6.92 0.25 -9.90
CA LEU A 78 -5.52 0.21 -9.47
C LEU A 78 -4.59 -0.21 -10.62
N VAL A 79 -4.96 -1.24 -11.40
CA VAL A 79 -4.20 -1.66 -12.59
C VAL A 79 -4.14 -0.54 -13.62
N HIS A 80 -5.28 0.13 -13.89
CA HIS A 80 -5.29 1.27 -14.81
C HIS A 80 -4.35 2.40 -14.35
N PHE A 81 -4.30 2.68 -13.05
CA PHE A 81 -3.35 3.66 -12.49
C PHE A 81 -1.90 3.23 -12.77
N LEU A 82 -1.52 2.00 -12.45
CA LEU A 82 -0.17 1.49 -12.66
C LEU A 82 0.23 1.54 -14.14
N ASP A 83 -0.68 1.14 -15.03
CA ASP A 83 -0.45 1.19 -16.48
C ASP A 83 -0.20 2.59 -17.03
N THR A 84 -0.80 3.61 -16.40
CA THR A 84 -0.79 4.99 -16.90
C THR A 84 0.21 5.90 -16.18
N HIS A 85 0.64 5.56 -14.96
CA HIS A 85 1.48 6.41 -14.11
C HIS A 85 2.80 5.77 -13.67
N ASP A 86 2.96 4.45 -13.78
CA ASP A 86 4.15 3.73 -13.30
C ASP A 86 5.12 3.32 -14.43
N ARG A 87 4.80 3.68 -15.68
CA ARG A 87 5.73 3.53 -16.82
C ARG A 87 6.69 4.72 -16.85
N VAL A 88 7.77 4.63 -16.08
CA VAL A 88 9.01 5.42 -16.26
C VAL A 88 10.02 4.61 -17.05
#